data_AF-A0A2V1DTD8-F1
#
_entry.id   AF-A0A2V1DTD8-F1
#
_cell.length_a   1.000
_cell.length_b   1.000
_cell.length_c   1.000
_cell.angle_alpha   90.00
_cell.angle_beta   90.00
_cell.angle_gamma   90.00
#
_symmetry.space_group_name_H-M   'P 1'
#
loop_
_entity.id
_entity.type
_entity.pdbx_description
1 polymer ?
#
loop_
_entity_poly.entity_id
_entity_poly.type
_entity_poly.pdbx_seq_one_letter_code
_entity_poly.pdbx_strand_id
1 'polypeptide(L)'
;QYLKYPILSFYYNEIKKPGSMESDVDNFYLNFLQVYFPVHEDYGIEHESRPLEEQGFKKRTDFTIRYIKNDHPTKIILLEDKRAGKETSTEQWKKALAQVAKYADMVRKEKKQDPDETIYLTVNIGTFIRLLVGFRNKGATLGVKNA
;
A
#
# COMPACT_ATOMS: atom_id res chain seq x y z
N GLN A 1 -5.78 15.46 -10.93
CA GLN A 1 -4.33 15.46 -11.25
C GLN A 1 -3.56 15.77 -9.98
N TYR A 2 -2.74 14.85 -9.47
CA TYR A 2 -2.03 14.98 -8.18
C TYR A 2 -0.74 15.81 -8.27
N LEU A 3 -0.09 15.86 -9.44
CA LEU A 3 1.13 16.66 -9.65
C LEU A 3 0.92 18.18 -9.59
N LYS A 4 -0.32 18.64 -9.40
CA LYS A 4 -0.60 20.06 -9.11
C LYS A 4 -0.10 20.49 -7.73
N TYR A 5 0.12 19.55 -6.82
CA TYR A 5 0.66 19.83 -5.49
C TYR A 5 2.19 19.91 -5.55
N PRO A 6 2.81 21.03 -5.13
CA PRO A 6 4.26 21.23 -5.26
C PRO A 6 5.09 20.12 -4.62
N ILE A 7 4.68 19.62 -3.45
CA ILE A 7 5.40 18.56 -2.73
C ILE A 7 5.40 17.23 -3.51
N LEU A 8 4.29 16.89 -4.17
CA LEU A 8 4.22 15.68 -5.00
C LEU A 8 5.05 15.82 -6.27
N SER A 9 5.05 17.01 -6.88
CA SER A 9 5.90 17.29 -8.04
C SER A 9 7.39 17.20 -7.68
N PHE A 10 7.77 17.72 -6.50
CA PHE A 10 9.14 17.63 -5.99
C PHE A 10 9.60 16.17 -5.90
N TYR A 11 8.92 15.33 -5.12
CA TYR A 11 9.34 13.93 -4.95
C TYR A 11 9.25 13.13 -6.25
N TYR A 12 8.23 13.39 -7.09
CA TYR A 12 8.13 12.75 -8.41
C TYR A 12 9.38 13.02 -9.28
N ASN A 13 9.94 14.23 -9.21
CA ASN A 13 11.16 14.58 -9.92
C ASN A 13 12.41 13.97 -9.26
N GLU A 14 12.48 13.90 -7.93
CA GLU A 14 13.59 13.22 -7.22
C GLU A 14 13.65 11.73 -7.58
N ILE A 15 12.51 11.03 -7.59
CA ILE A 15 12.42 9.60 -7.94
C ILE A 15 13.00 9.31 -9.33
N LYS A 16 12.83 10.24 -10.28
CA LYS A 16 13.33 10.11 -11.66
C LYS A 16 14.84 10.31 -11.81
N LYS A 17 15.53 10.83 -10.79
CA LYS A 17 16.98 10.99 -10.84
C LYS A 17 17.67 9.63 -10.75
N PRO A 18 18.77 9.41 -11.49
CA PRO A 18 19.60 8.22 -11.29
C PRO A 18 20.07 8.11 -9.85
N GLY A 19 19.89 6.93 -9.24
CA GLY A 19 20.29 6.68 -7.86
C GLY A 19 19.32 7.22 -6.80
N SER A 20 18.07 7.53 -7.17
CA SER A 20 17.03 7.90 -6.21
C SER A 20 16.88 6.90 -5.07
N MET A 21 16.57 7.42 -3.88
CA MET A 21 16.50 6.63 -2.67
C MET A 21 15.09 6.07 -2.49
N GLU A 22 14.98 4.98 -1.71
CA GLU A 22 13.68 4.43 -1.33
C GLU A 22 12.84 5.46 -0.57
N SER A 23 13.47 6.28 0.29
CA SER A 23 12.80 7.37 1.01
C SER A 23 12.13 8.40 0.10
N ASP A 24 12.60 8.60 -1.14
CA ASP A 24 11.96 9.53 -2.07
C ASP A 24 10.62 8.95 -2.56
N VAL A 25 10.57 7.64 -2.74
CA VAL A 25 9.36 6.87 -3.09
C VAL A 25 8.39 6.84 -1.90
N ASP A 26 8.88 6.53 -0.70
CA ASP A 26 8.09 6.48 0.52
C ASP A 26 7.40 7.84 0.76
N ASN A 27 8.17 8.93 0.68
CA ASN A 27 7.64 10.27 0.90
C ASN A 27 6.66 10.69 -0.20
N PHE A 28 6.92 10.32 -1.46
CA PHE A 28 5.96 10.56 -2.54
C PHE A 28 4.62 9.89 -2.24
N TYR A 29 4.64 8.59 -1.89
CA TYR A 29 3.41 7.84 -1.62
C TYR A 29 2.71 8.29 -0.34
N LEU A 30 3.45 8.60 0.73
CA LEU A 30 2.86 9.15 1.96
C LEU A 30 2.04 10.41 1.69
N ASN A 31 2.60 11.35 0.92
CA ASN A 31 1.92 12.59 0.55
C ASN A 31 0.80 12.34 -0.49
N PHE A 32 1.03 11.42 -1.43
CA PHE A 32 0.06 11.11 -2.48
C PHE A 32 -1.21 10.51 -1.86
N LEU A 33 -1.06 9.57 -0.93
CA LEU A 33 -2.18 8.92 -0.27
C LEU A 33 -3.02 9.92 0.53
N GLN A 34 -2.42 10.91 1.19
CA GLN A 34 -3.15 11.95 1.93
C GLN A 34 -4.10 12.79 1.05
N VAL A 35 -3.81 12.91 -0.25
CA VAL A 35 -4.69 13.62 -1.19
C VAL A 35 -5.98 12.83 -1.46
N TYR A 36 -5.93 11.50 -1.38
CA TYR A 36 -7.05 10.62 -1.73
C TYR A 36 -7.74 9.98 -0.52
N PHE A 37 -7.07 9.99 0.64
CA PHE A 37 -7.55 9.42 1.89
C PHE A 37 -7.43 10.45 3.02
N PRO A 38 -8.24 11.52 2.97
CA PRO A 38 -8.11 12.61 3.90
C PRO A 38 -8.70 12.27 5.27
N VAL A 39 -8.10 12.83 6.33
CA VAL A 39 -8.54 12.60 7.73
C VAL A 39 -9.96 13.07 7.99
N HIS A 40 -10.44 14.11 7.31
CA HIS A 40 -11.82 14.61 7.47
C HIS A 40 -12.88 13.69 6.85
N GLU A 41 -12.46 12.68 6.10
CA GLU A 41 -13.30 11.56 5.64
C GLU A 41 -13.00 10.28 6.44
N ASP A 42 -12.50 10.43 7.68
CA ASP A 42 -12.21 9.34 8.62
C ASP A 42 -11.18 8.30 8.16
N TYR A 43 -10.32 8.66 7.21
CA TYR A 43 -9.18 7.84 6.81
C TYR A 43 -7.94 8.09 7.67
N GLY A 44 -7.17 7.02 7.89
CA GLY A 44 -5.86 7.05 8.52
C GLY A 44 -4.82 6.33 7.67
N ILE A 45 -3.62 6.90 7.56
CA ILE A 45 -2.48 6.31 6.86
C ILE A 45 -1.42 5.94 7.91
N GLU A 46 -1.06 4.66 7.95
CA GLU A 46 0.02 4.14 8.79
C GLU A 46 1.23 3.85 7.89
N HIS A 47 2.30 4.65 8.04
CA HIS A 47 3.62 4.36 7.46
C HIS A 47 4.37 3.42 8.41
N GLU A 48 5.03 2.39 7.87
CA GLU A 48 5.56 1.26 8.63
C GLU A 48 4.50 0.60 9.51
N SER A 49 3.52 -0.04 8.87
CA SER A 49 2.40 -0.69 9.55
C SER A 49 2.84 -1.49 10.80
N ARG A 50 2.14 -1.29 11.93
CA ARG A 50 2.56 -1.85 13.23
C ARG A 50 2.89 -3.34 13.09
N PRO A 51 4.03 -3.80 13.62
CA PRO A 51 4.38 -5.21 13.53
C PRO A 51 3.28 -6.07 14.15
N LEU A 52 2.92 -7.16 13.48
CA LEU A 52 1.98 -8.14 14.00
C LEU A 52 2.72 -9.04 15.00
N GLU A 53 3.16 -8.43 16.10
CA GLU A 53 3.99 -9.09 17.12
C GLU A 53 3.28 -10.29 17.74
N GLU A 54 1.95 -10.21 17.91
CA GLU A 54 1.10 -11.32 18.36
C GLU A 54 1.16 -12.54 17.42
N GLN A 55 1.60 -12.36 16.18
CA GLN A 55 1.75 -13.41 15.17
C GLN A 55 3.23 -13.76 14.88
N GLY A 56 4.17 -13.23 15.67
CA GLY A 56 5.62 -13.51 15.54
C GLY A 56 6.28 -12.93 14.28
N PHE A 57 5.60 -12.02 13.56
CA PHE A 57 6.09 -11.45 12.31
C PHE A 57 6.70 -10.06 12.52
N LYS A 58 7.99 -9.94 12.17
CA LYS A 58 8.73 -8.66 12.16
C LYS A 58 8.55 -7.86 10.87
N LYS A 59 8.00 -8.46 9.81
CA LYS A 59 7.86 -7.83 8.48
C LYS A 59 6.52 -7.11 8.34
N ARG A 60 6.60 -5.91 7.78
CA ARG A 60 5.52 -4.92 7.62
C ARG A 60 5.23 -4.74 6.13
N THR A 61 4.06 -4.22 5.78
CA THR A 61 3.93 -3.47 4.52
C THR A 61 4.31 -2.02 4.78
N ASP A 62 4.84 -1.37 3.75
CA ASP A 62 5.35 -0.01 3.85
C ASP A 62 4.23 0.96 4.27
N PHE A 63 3.01 0.79 3.73
CA PHE A 63 1.86 1.58 4.13
C PHE A 63 0.59 0.73 4.35
N THR A 64 -0.28 1.22 5.23
CA THR A 64 -1.64 0.69 5.44
C THR A 64 -2.62 1.86 5.52
N ILE A 65 -3.74 1.75 4.82
CA ILE A 65 -4.86 2.70 4.94
C ILE A 65 -5.98 2.05 5.73
N ARG A 66 -6.47 2.81 6.69
CA ARG A 66 -7.63 2.48 7.50
C ARG A 66 -8.74 3.48 7.28
N TYR A 67 -9.95 3.04 7.56
CA TYR A 67 -11.14 3.87 7.66
C TYR A 67 -11.89 3.52 8.96
N ILE A 68 -12.49 4.50 9.61
CA ILE A 68 -13.35 4.26 10.76
C ILE A 68 -14.75 3.88 10.27
N LYS A 69 -15.11 2.62 10.44
CA LYS A 69 -16.45 2.10 10.10
C LYS A 69 -17.13 1.68 11.39
N ASN A 70 -18.25 2.33 11.75
CA ASN A 70 -18.98 2.08 13.00
C ASN A 70 -18.07 2.11 14.25
N ASP A 71 -17.29 3.19 14.41
CA ASP A 71 -16.32 3.37 15.51
C ASP A 71 -15.20 2.32 15.59
N HIS A 72 -15.04 1.49 14.55
CA HIS A 72 -14.01 0.47 14.48
C HIS A 72 -13.01 0.75 13.35
N PRO A 73 -11.70 0.83 13.68
CA PRO A 73 -10.66 1.07 12.69
C PRO A 73 -10.46 -0.17 11.84
N THR A 74 -10.86 -0.08 10.57
CA THR A 74 -10.82 -1.20 9.62
C THR A 74 -9.72 -0.96 8.59
N LYS A 75 -8.84 -1.93 8.36
CA LYS A 75 -7.84 -1.85 7.28
C LYS A 75 -8.50 -2.18 5.94
N ILE A 76 -8.28 -1.31 4.95
CA ILE A 76 -8.93 -1.42 3.64
C ILE A 76 -7.94 -1.46 2.48
N ILE A 77 -6.77 -0.84 2.60
CA ILE A 77 -5.72 -0.89 1.58
C ILE A 77 -4.39 -1.23 2.22
N LEU A 78 -3.67 -2.16 1.62
CA LEU A 78 -2.29 -2.50 1.95
C LEU A 78 -1.40 -2.16 0.76
N LEU A 79 -0.32 -1.44 1.03
CA LEU A 79 0.59 -0.95 0.01
C LEU A 79 2.01 -1.34 0.36
N GLU A 80 2.65 -1.98 -0.62
CA GLU A 80 4.09 -2.24 -0.62
C GLU A 80 4.70 -1.40 -1.74
N ASP A 81 5.68 -0.58 -1.43
CA ASP A 81 6.46 0.15 -2.43
C ASP A 81 7.89 -0.34 -2.50
N LYS A 82 8.52 -0.04 -3.63
CA LYS A 82 9.91 -0.37 -3.90
C LYS A 82 10.54 0.80 -4.62
N ARG A 83 11.84 0.99 -4.37
CA ARG A 83 12.67 1.98 -5.06
C ARG A 83 12.53 1.93 -6.59
N ALA A 84 12.78 3.07 -7.24
CA ALA A 84 12.82 3.17 -8.69
C ALA A 84 13.95 2.35 -9.34
N GLY A 85 13.84 2.17 -10.66
CA GLY A 85 14.79 1.40 -11.48
C GLY A 85 14.50 -0.12 -11.50
N LYS A 86 13.38 -0.55 -10.93
CA LYS A 86 12.94 -1.96 -10.86
C LYS A 86 11.60 -2.19 -11.57
N GLU A 87 11.06 -1.18 -12.24
CA GLU A 87 9.71 -1.13 -12.81
C GLU A 87 9.50 -2.15 -13.92
N THR A 88 10.56 -2.52 -14.64
CA THR A 88 10.52 -3.55 -15.69
C THR A 88 10.78 -4.96 -15.15
N SER A 89 11.20 -5.08 -13.88
CA SER A 89 11.55 -6.38 -13.29
C SER A 89 10.32 -7.13 -12.82
N THR A 90 9.87 -8.08 -13.64
CA THR A 90 8.77 -9.00 -13.28
C THR A 90 8.99 -9.69 -11.94
N GLU A 91 10.23 -10.04 -11.61
CA GLU A 91 10.56 -10.68 -10.33
C GLU A 91 10.32 -9.75 -9.14
N GLN A 92 10.69 -8.47 -9.25
CA GLN A 92 10.46 -7.49 -8.16
C GLN A 92 8.97 -7.26 -7.93
N TRP A 93 8.17 -7.14 -9.00
CA TRP A 93 6.72 -7.06 -8.90
C TRP A 93 6.11 -8.30 -8.23
N LYS A 94 6.56 -9.50 -8.61
CA LYS A 94 6.08 -10.75 -7.98
C LYS A 94 6.45 -10.82 -6.50
N LYS A 95 7.67 -10.42 -6.13
CA LYS A 95 8.13 -10.39 -4.74
C LYS A 95 7.32 -9.42 -3.89
N ALA A 96 7.16 -8.18 -4.34
CA ALA A 96 6.39 -7.17 -3.64
C ALA A 96 4.91 -7.58 -3.51
N LEU A 97 4.34 -8.18 -4.56
CA LEU A 97 2.99 -8.76 -4.49
C LEU A 97 2.89 -9.88 -3.45
N ALA A 98 3.82 -10.82 -3.44
CA ALA A 98 3.82 -11.90 -2.45
C ALA A 98 3.94 -11.36 -1.01
N GLN A 99 4.69 -10.27 -0.80
CA GLN A 99 4.80 -9.60 0.50
C GLN A 99 3.46 -9.01 0.94
N VAL A 100 2.83 -8.18 0.10
CA VAL A 100 1.56 -7.53 0.45
C VAL A 100 0.41 -8.54 0.61
N ALA A 101 0.38 -9.60 -0.21
CA ALA A 101 -0.60 -10.68 -0.09
C ALA A 101 -0.45 -11.45 1.22
N LYS A 102 0.79 -11.80 1.59
CA LYS A 102 1.06 -12.45 2.88
C LYS A 102 0.64 -11.58 4.06
N TYR A 103 0.84 -10.26 3.98
CA TYR A 103 0.40 -9.34 5.01
C TYR A 103 -1.13 -9.24 5.07
N ALA A 104 -1.81 -9.26 3.92
CA ALA A 104 -3.27 -9.30 3.85
C ALA A 104 -3.87 -10.50 4.58
N ASP A 105 -3.30 -11.70 4.39
CA ASP A 105 -3.72 -12.92 5.09
C ASP A 105 -3.59 -12.81 6.61
N MET A 106 -2.62 -12.03 7.10
CA MET A 106 -2.42 -11.80 8.53
C MET A 106 -3.38 -10.76 9.09
N VAL A 107 -3.60 -9.67 8.35
CA VAL A 107 -4.60 -8.64 8.69
C VAL A 107 -5.99 -9.26 8.84
N ARG A 108 -6.35 -10.22 7.96
CA ARG A 108 -7.63 -10.96 8.06
C ARG A 108 -7.80 -11.76 9.34
N LYS A 109 -6.71 -12.10 10.03
CA LYS A 109 -6.73 -12.86 11.28
C LYS A 109 -6.75 -11.96 12.52
N GLU A 110 -6.66 -10.65 12.36
CA GLU A 110 -6.75 -9.71 13.48
C GLU A 110 -8.16 -9.72 14.07
N LYS A 111 -8.26 -9.80 15.40
CA LYS A 111 -9.55 -9.85 16.12
C LYS A 111 -10.49 -8.69 15.81
N LYS A 112 -9.94 -7.53 15.44
CA LYS A 112 -10.69 -6.29 15.17
C LYS A 112 -10.97 -6.08 13.69
N GLN A 113 -10.51 -6.97 12.82
CA GLN A 113 -10.73 -6.88 11.37
C GLN A 113 -11.92 -7.76 11.00
N ASP A 114 -12.86 -7.20 10.26
CA ASP A 114 -13.93 -7.99 9.64
C ASP A 114 -13.32 -8.93 8.57
N PRO A 115 -13.46 -10.27 8.71
CA PRO A 115 -12.88 -11.24 7.80
C PRO A 115 -13.52 -11.22 6.40
N ASP A 116 -14.70 -10.62 6.23
CA ASP A 116 -15.39 -10.47 4.96
C ASP A 116 -15.15 -9.11 4.30
N GLU A 117 -14.50 -8.18 5.02
CA GLU A 117 -14.14 -6.88 4.47
C GLU A 117 -13.16 -7.05 3.30
N THR A 118 -13.38 -6.22 2.28
CA THR A 118 -12.56 -6.23 1.09
C THR A 118 -11.26 -5.47 1.38
N ILE A 119 -10.14 -6.18 1.27
CA ILE A 119 -8.80 -5.58 1.36
C ILE A 119 -8.28 -5.44 -0.07
N TYR A 120 -7.98 -4.20 -0.44
CA TYR A 120 -7.32 -3.86 -1.69
C TYR A 120 -5.81 -3.91 -1.48
N LEU A 121 -5.10 -4.52 -2.42
CA LEU A 121 -3.65 -4.59 -2.39
C LEU A 121 -3.12 -3.71 -3.50
N THR A 122 -2.08 -2.95 -3.19
CA THR A 122 -1.38 -2.18 -4.20
C THR A 122 0.11 -2.39 -4.05
N VAL A 123 0.78 -2.48 -5.19
CA VAL A 123 2.23 -2.55 -5.25
C VAL A 123 2.69 -1.37 -6.07
N ASN A 124 3.70 -0.68 -5.57
CA ASN A 124 4.29 0.45 -6.27
C ASN A 124 5.78 0.19 -6.51
N ILE A 125 6.28 0.57 -7.68
CA ILE A 125 7.73 0.58 -7.94
C ILE A 125 8.07 1.91 -8.60
N GLY A 126 8.91 2.72 -7.95
CA GLY A 126 9.16 4.09 -8.37
C GLY A 126 7.86 4.89 -8.40
N THR A 127 7.46 5.39 -9.57
CA THR A 127 6.20 6.12 -9.76
C THR A 127 5.06 5.27 -10.34
N PHE A 128 5.28 3.97 -10.55
CA PHE A 128 4.30 3.07 -11.16
C PHE A 128 3.51 2.35 -10.09
N ILE A 129 2.20 2.29 -10.26
CA ILE A 129 1.26 1.65 -9.33
C ILE A 129 0.60 0.48 -10.04
N ARG A 130 0.46 -0.65 -9.35
CA ARG A 130 -0.43 -1.75 -9.76
C ARG A 130 -1.43 -2.01 -8.65
N LEU A 131 -2.70 -1.72 -8.96
CA LEU A 131 -3.81 -2.02 -8.08
C LEU A 131 -4.32 -3.46 -8.31
N LEU A 132 -4.48 -4.19 -7.23
CA LEU A 132 -5.04 -5.54 -7.22
C LEU A 132 -6.28 -5.53 -6.35
N VAL A 133 -7.42 -5.75 -6.99
CA VAL A 133 -8.73 -5.70 -6.35
C VAL A 133 -9.13 -7.09 -5.88
N GLY A 134 -9.63 -7.16 -4.64
CA GLY A 134 -10.52 -8.24 -4.23
C GLY A 134 -9.87 -9.50 -3.70
N PHE A 135 -8.99 -9.38 -2.69
CA PHE A 135 -8.79 -10.52 -1.79
C PHE A 135 -10.09 -10.70 -1.00
N ARG A 136 -10.84 -11.78 -1.23
CA ARG A 136 -11.99 -12.21 -0.42
C ARG A 136 -11.82 -13.68 -0.09
N ASN A 137 -12.37 -14.12 1.04
CA ASN A 137 -12.25 -15.49 1.57
C ASN A 137 -12.96 -16.59 0.72
N LYS A 138 -13.49 -16.26 -0.47
CA LYS A 138 -14.16 -17.22 -1.36
C LYS A 138 -13.49 -17.25 -2.73
N GLY A 139 -12.50 -18.12 -2.90
CA GLY A 139 -12.05 -18.66 -4.20
C GLY A 139 -11.75 -17.65 -5.32
N ALA A 140 -11.40 -16.40 -5.00
CA ALA A 140 -11.25 -15.35 -6.01
C ALA A 140 -9.86 -15.40 -6.66
N THR A 141 -9.84 -15.75 -7.94
CA THR A 141 -8.70 -15.59 -8.85
C THR A 141 -8.24 -14.12 -8.89
N LEU A 142 -6.94 -13.89 -8.72
CA LEU A 142 -6.30 -12.59 -8.91
C LEU A 142 -6.57 -12.05 -10.32
N GLY A 143 -7.41 -11.02 -10.43
CA GLY A 143 -7.54 -10.21 -11.62
C GLY A 143 -6.61 -9.01 -11.55
N VAL A 144 -5.56 -8.98 -12.37
CA VAL A 144 -4.75 -7.78 -12.57
C VAL A 144 -5.53 -6.83 -13.47
N LYS A 145 -5.93 -5.66 -12.96
CA LYS A 145 -6.40 -4.56 -13.81
C LYS A 145 -5.28 -3.53 -13.88
N ASN A 146 -4.78 -3.29 -15.09
CA ASN A 146 -3.89 -2.16 -15.35
C ASN A 146 -4.76 -0.90 -15.32
N ALA A 147 -4.40 0.06 -14.46
CA ALA A 147 -4.95 1.41 -14.46
C ALA A 147 -4.02 2.34 -15.25
#